data_AF-A0A4V2SE70-F1
#
_entry.id   AF-A0A4V2SE70-F1
#
_cell.length_a   1.000
_cell.length_b   1.000
_cell.length_c   1.000
_cell.angle_alpha   90.00
_cell.angle_beta   90.00
_cell.angle_gamma   90.00
#
_symmetry.space_group_name_H-M   'P 1'
#
loop_
_entity.id
_entity.type
_entity.pdbx_description
1 polymer ?
#
loop_
_entity_poly.entity_id
_entity_poly.type
_entity_poly.pdbx_seq_one_letter_code
_entity_poly.pdbx_strand_id
1 'polypeptide(L)' 'MEQQIVETTVLKAAEGKVLRRKSDGWMAGSELWLGYTHYIGGIKLDEPLAELPEHYEEIDETEIEKE' A
#
# COMPACT_ATOMS: atom_id res chain seq x y z
N MET A 1 -0.44 -32.21 8.64
CA MET A 1 -0.07 -30.88 8.12
C MET A 1 -0.87 -29.89 8.94
N GLU A 2 -0.21 -29.08 9.77
CA GLU A 2 -0.88 -27.98 10.48
C GLU A 2 -1.12 -26.85 9.48
N GLN A 3 -2.37 -26.40 9.35
CA GLN A 3 -2.69 -25.22 8.56
C GLN A 3 -2.44 -24.00 9.45
N GLN A 4 -1.46 -23.19 9.10
CA GLN A 4 -1.24 -21.91 9.77
C GLN A 4 -2.19 -20.87 9.15
N ILE A 5 -3.08 -20.32 9.96
CA ILE A 5 -3.90 -19.18 9.57
C ILE A 5 -2.99 -17.95 9.61
N VAL A 6 -2.87 -17.25 8.48
CA VAL A 6 -2.16 -15.98 8.39
C VAL A 6 -3.20 -14.86 8.32
N GLU A 7 -3.25 -14.04 9.36
CA GLU A 7 -4.08 -12.83 9.37
C GLU A 7 -3.39 -11.74 8.53
N THR A 8 -4.11 -11.16 7.58
CA THR A 8 -3.64 -10.04 6.75
C THR A 8 -4.60 -8.87 6.87
N THR A 9 -4.06 -7.65 6.83
CA THR A 9 -4.87 -6.43 6.80
C THR A 9 -5.08 -6.02 5.34
N VAL A 10 -6.34 -5.83 4.96
CA VAL A 10 -6.72 -5.32 3.64
C VAL A 10 -7.21 -3.90 3.77
N LEU A 11 -6.59 -2.98 3.04
CA LEU A 11 -7.07 -1.62 2.87
C LEU A 11 -7.93 -1.55 1.63
N LYS A 12 -9.05 -0.82 1.72
CA LYS A 12 -9.94 -0.50 0.61
C LYS A 12 -10.16 0.99 0.59
N ALA A 13 -9.85 1.62 -0.54
CA ALA A 13 -10.19 3.02 -0.77
C ALA A 13 -11.70 3.20 -0.95
N ALA A 14 -12.19 4.40 -0.66
CA ALA A 14 -13.52 4.81 -1.06
C ALA A 14 -13.73 4.75 -2.60
N GLU A 15 -14.98 4.71 -3.03
CA GLU A 15 -15.33 4.75 -4.47
C GLU A 15 -14.75 5.99 -5.15
N GLY A 16 -14.14 5.80 -6.32
CA GLY A 16 -13.47 6.87 -7.08
C GLY A 16 -12.14 7.32 -6.48
N LYS A 17 -11.57 6.57 -5.53
CA LYS A 17 -10.27 6.83 -4.92
C LYS A 17 -9.32 5.65 -5.02
N VAL A 18 -8.06 5.95 -4.81
CA VAL A 18 -6.97 4.96 -4.75
C VAL A 18 -6.06 5.22 -3.56
N LEU A 19 -5.38 4.17 -3.11
CA LEU A 19 -4.38 4.22 -2.06
C LEU A 19 -3.03 4.64 -2.66
N ARG A 20 -2.42 5.65 -2.05
CA ARG A 20 -1.04 6.08 -2.30
C ARG A 20 -0.21 5.90 -1.06
N ARG A 21 1.00 5.36 -1.20
CA ARG A 21 1.97 5.29 -0.11
C ARG A 21 2.62 6.67 0.09
N LYS A 22 2.51 7.21 1.30
CA LYS A 22 2.95 8.57 1.63
C LYS A 22 4.46 8.80 1.48
N SER A 23 5.27 7.76 1.70
CA SER A 23 6.72 7.89 1.76
C SER A 23 7.37 8.12 0.39
N ASP A 24 6.80 7.57 -0.68
CA ASP A 24 7.38 7.59 -2.02
C ASP A 24 6.38 7.86 -3.14
N GLY A 25 5.11 8.08 -2.81
CA GLY A 25 4.05 8.34 -3.78
C GLY A 25 3.64 7.11 -4.59
N TRP A 26 4.04 5.90 -4.18
CA TRP A 26 3.68 4.69 -4.91
C TRP A 26 2.16 4.45 -4.90
N MET A 27 1.60 4.21 -6.08
CA MET A 27 0.17 3.97 -6.29
C MET A 27 -0.15 2.49 -6.14
N ALA A 28 -0.93 2.14 -5.12
CA ALA A 28 -1.33 0.76 -4.85
C ALA A 28 -2.64 0.35 -5.56
N GLY A 29 -3.51 1.33 -5.87
CA GLY A 29 -4.84 1.10 -6.44
C GLY A 29 -5.96 1.16 -5.40
N SER A 30 -7.14 0.65 -5.72
CA SER A 30 -8.32 0.74 -4.84
C SER A 30 -8.33 -0.27 -3.68
N GLU A 31 -7.54 -1.34 -3.77
CA GLU A 31 -7.42 -2.38 -2.73
C GLU A 31 -5.95 -2.79 -2.57
N LEU A 32 -5.49 -2.95 -1.32
CA LEU A 32 -4.13 -3.36 -0.99
C LEU A 32 -4.11 -4.30 0.21
N TRP A 33 -3.39 -5.42 0.07
CA TRP A 33 -3.03 -6.31 1.17
C TRP A 33 -1.72 -5.85 1.79
N LEU A 34 -1.77 -5.49 3.06
CA LEU A 34 -0.58 -5.07 3.79
C LEU A 34 0.32 -6.27 4.10
N GLY A 35 1.62 -6.05 3.94
CA GLY A 35 2.65 -7.03 4.21
C GLY A 35 3.96 -6.37 4.60
N TYR A 36 5.07 -6.89 4.07
CA TYR A 36 6.39 -6.32 4.27
C TYR A 36 6.94 -5.78 2.96
N THR A 37 7.26 -4.49 2.92
CA THR A 37 7.93 -3.89 1.78
C THR A 37 9.45 -3.94 1.95
N HIS A 38 10.13 -4.25 0.86
CA HIS A 38 11.60 -4.33 0.82
C HIS A 38 12.21 -3.14 0.08
N TYR A 39 11.36 -2.28 -0.50
CA TYR A 39 11.77 -1.15 -1.32
C TYR A 39 10.86 0.06 -1.06
N ILE A 40 11.47 1.23 -0.93
CA ILE A 40 10.78 2.53 -0.90
C ILE A 40 11.42 3.39 -1.98
N GLY A 41 10.62 3.94 -2.89
CA GLY A 41 11.10 4.77 -4.00
C GLY A 41 12.11 4.07 -4.91
N GLY A 42 12.02 2.75 -5.04
CA GLY A 42 12.98 1.93 -5.80
C GLY A 42 14.31 1.65 -5.07
N ILE A 43 14.50 2.14 -3.84
CA ILE A 43 15.68 1.90 -3.03
C ILE A 43 15.43 0.69 -2.13
N LYS A 44 16.34 -0.30 -2.17
CA LYS A 44 16.28 -1.47 -1.29
C LYS A 44 16.53 -1.07 0.15
N LEU A 45 15.70 -1.55 1.07
CA LEU A 45 15.88 -1.37 2.52
C LEU A 45 16.89 -2.39 3.07
N ASP A 46 17.62 -2.00 4.11
CA ASP A 46 18.50 -2.91 4.86
C ASP A 46 17.70 -4.01 5.57
N GLU A 47 16.52 -3.65 6.10
CA GLU A 47 15.55 -4.56 6.69
C GLU A 47 14.15 -4.31 6.11
N PRO A 48 13.33 -5.36 5.89
CA PRO A 48 11.96 -5.18 5.41
C PRO A 48 11.10 -4.39 6.40
N LEU A 49 10.29 -3.47 5.89
CA LEU A 49 9.38 -2.65 6.71
C LEU A 49 7.98 -3.27 6.69
N ALA A 50 7.41 -3.50 7.87
CA ALA A 50 6.00 -3.85 8.01
C ALA A 50 5.12 -2.67 7.59
N GLU A 51 4.21 -2.91 6.65
CA GLU A 51 3.29 -1.88 6.16
C GLU A 51 2.07 -1.76 7.06
N LEU A 52 1.72 -0.53 7.42
CA LEU A 52 0.60 -0.19 8.28
C LEU A 52 -0.39 0.70 7.53
N PRO A 53 -1.69 0.71 7.91
CA PRO A 53 -2.68 1.59 7.31
C PRO A 53 -2.25 3.06 7.24
N GLU A 54 -1.53 3.55 8.26
CA GLU A 54 -1.09 4.94 8.38
C GLU A 54 -0.05 5.33 7.32
N HIS A 55 0.64 4.38 6.69
CA HIS A 55 1.58 4.63 5.61
C HIS A 55 0.89 5.02 4.30
N TYR A 56 -0.43 4.85 4.23
CA TYR A 56 -1.23 5.10 3.04
C TYR A 56 -2.18 6.27 3.25
N GLU A 57 -2.51 6.93 2.15
CA GLU A 57 -3.58 7.92 2.05
C GLU A 57 -4.46 7.59 0.85
N GLU A 58 -5.71 8.03 0.90
CA GLU A 58 -6.58 8.01 -0.27
C GLU A 58 -6.36 9.28 -1.08
N ILE A 59 -6.24 9.13 -2.40
CA ILE A 59 -6.30 10.23 -3.35
C ILE A 59 -7.42 9.98 -4.36
N ASP A 60 -7.99 11.04 -4.92
CA ASP A 60 -9.03 10.92 -5.93
C ASP A 60 -8.45 10.32 -7.22
N GLU A 61 -9.13 9.32 -7.81
CA GLU A 61 -8.65 8.61 -9.00
C GLU A 61 -8.49 9.55 -10.20
N THR A 62 -9.33 10.59 -10.27
CA THR A 62 -9.26 11.62 -11.31
C THR A 62 -8.04 12.55 -11.19
N GLU A 63 -7.33 12.53 -10.05
CA GLU A 63 -6.08 13.27 -9.86
C GLU A 63 -4.85 12.50 -10.36
N ILE A 64 -5.03 11.22 -10.75
CA ILE A 64 -3.93 10.38 -11.25
C ILE A 64 -3.48 10.80 -12.66
N GLU A 65 -4.28 11.58 -13.40
CA GLU A 65 -3.94 12.07 -14.74
C GLU A 65 -4.14 13.58 -14.89
N LYS A 66 -3.05 14.35 -14.79
CA LYS A 66 -2.84 15.63 -15.49
C LYS A 66 -1.37 15.84 -15.84
N GLU A 67 -0.80 14.98 -16.69
CA GLU A 67 0.42 15.28 -17.47
C GLU A 67 0.18 15.00 -18.95
#